data_AF-A0A1M5MSZ6-F1
#
_entry.id   AF-A0A1M5MSZ6-F1
#
_cell.length_a   1.000
_cell.length_b   1.000
_cell.length_c   1.000
_cell.angle_alpha   90.00
_cell.angle_beta   90.00
_cell.angle_gamma   90.00
#
_symmetry.space_group_name_H-M   'P 1'
#
loop_
_entity.id
_entity.type
_entity.pdbx_description
1 polymer ?
#
loop_
_entity_poly.entity_id
_entity_poly.type
_entity_poly.pdbx_seq_one_letter_code
_entity_poly.pdbx_strand_id
1 'polypeptide(L)'
;MTKAELYDLKYTLSDFIYPRLKEFKDKVDRKNAPSVPDFSKVEHFSKDTPLEEKEKYWSELLGEMIIPFEYHVYPENFEHLELKEINEKVERGLKIFAKYFSNLWF
;
A
#
# COMPACT_ATOMS: atom_id res chain seq x y z
N MET A 1 -13.49 -3.10 -23.90
CA MET A 1 -13.26 -1.87 -23.14
C MET A 1 -14.45 -0.95 -23.37
N THR A 2 -15.32 -0.75 -22.40
CA THR A 2 -16.49 0.12 -22.53
C THR A 2 -16.09 1.59 -22.35
N LYS A 3 -16.86 2.54 -22.89
CA LYS A 3 -16.60 3.97 -22.64
C LYS A 3 -16.64 4.33 -21.15
N ALA A 4 -17.39 3.58 -20.34
CA ALA A 4 -17.47 3.80 -18.89
C ALA A 4 -16.16 3.44 -18.18
N GLU A 5 -15.50 2.34 -18.56
CA GLU A 5 -14.17 1.97 -18.05
C GLU A 5 -13.11 3.03 -18.36
N LEU A 6 -13.25 3.75 -19.48
CA LEU A 6 -12.35 4.85 -19.86
C LEU A 6 -12.43 6.04 -18.90
N TYR A 7 -13.55 6.21 -18.19
CA TYR A 7 -13.78 7.31 -17.25
C TYR A 7 -13.71 6.87 -15.78
N ASP A 8 -13.69 5.57 -15.47
CA ASP A 8 -13.44 5.07 -14.12
C ASP A 8 -11.95 4.70 -13.93
N LEU A 9 -11.14 5.75 -13.93
CA LEU A 9 -9.69 5.63 -13.73
C LEU A 9 -9.35 5.04 -12.36
N LYS A 10 -10.18 5.29 -11.33
CA LYS A 10 -9.94 4.80 -9.97
C LYS A 10 -10.09 3.29 -9.91
N TYR A 11 -11.18 2.74 -10.47
CA TYR A 11 -11.37 1.30 -10.57
C TYR A 11 -10.27 0.65 -11.41
N THR A 12 -9.99 1.20 -12.60
CA THR A 12 -8.98 0.65 -13.52
C THR A 12 -7.59 0.60 -12.90
N LEU A 13 -7.16 1.67 -12.23
CA LEU A 13 -5.87 1.69 -11.55
C LEU A 13 -5.86 0.75 -10.35
N SER A 14 -6.97 0.65 -9.61
CA SER A 14 -7.04 -0.22 -8.43
C SER A 14 -6.98 -1.68 -8.79
N ASP A 15 -7.70 -2.10 -9.82
CA ASP A 15 -7.66 -3.48 -10.35
C ASP A 15 -6.25 -3.88 -10.81
N PHE A 16 -5.50 -2.92 -11.37
CA PHE A 16 -4.10 -3.13 -11.75
C PHE A 16 -3.15 -3.14 -10.54
N ILE A 17 -3.24 -2.16 -9.64
CA ILE A 17 -2.26 -1.93 -8.57
C ILE A 17 -2.46 -2.92 -7.42
N TYR A 18 -3.71 -3.21 -7.02
CA TYR A 18 -4.05 -4.03 -5.87
C TYR A 18 -3.35 -5.40 -5.83
N PRO A 19 -3.46 -6.27 -6.86
CA PRO A 19 -2.85 -7.61 -6.79
C PRO A 19 -1.32 -7.55 -6.72
N ARG A 20 -0.71 -6.51 -7.30
CA ARG A 20 0.75 -6.32 -7.29
C ARG A 20 1.23 -5.89 -5.91
N LEU A 21 0.53 -4.96 -5.26
CA LEU A 21 0.85 -4.55 -3.89
C LEU A 21 0.64 -5.69 -2.88
N LYS A 22 -0.42 -6.50 -3.02
CA LYS A 22 -0.65 -7.68 -2.17
C LYS A 22 0.48 -8.70 -2.30
N GLU A 23 0.88 -9.04 -3.53
CA GLU A 23 2.01 -9.94 -3.78
C GLU A 23 3.34 -9.37 -3.26
N PHE A 24 3.57 -8.07 -3.46
CA PHE A 24 4.77 -7.40 -2.94
C PHE A 24 4.82 -7.47 -1.41
N LYS A 25 3.70 -7.18 -0.72
CA LYS A 25 3.61 -7.29 0.74
C LYS A 25 3.85 -8.72 1.21
N ASP A 26 3.25 -9.73 0.57
CA ASP A 26 3.43 -11.13 0.94
C ASP A 26 4.91 -11.56 0.82
N LYS A 27 5.64 -11.04 -0.18
CA LYS A 27 7.11 -11.23 -0.28
C LYS A 27 7.88 -10.55 0.84
N VAL A 28 7.49 -9.34 1.26
CA VAL A 28 8.07 -8.66 2.45
C VAL A 28 7.82 -9.48 3.70
N ASP A 29 6.58 -9.93 3.92
CA ASP A 29 6.21 -10.74 5.08
C ASP A 29 6.99 -12.07 5.17
N ARG A 30 7.34 -12.64 4.02
CA ARG A 30 8.13 -13.87 3.91
C ARG A 30 9.65 -13.63 3.89
N LYS A 31 10.12 -12.41 4.14
CA LYS A 31 11.55 -12.00 4.08
C LYS A 31 12.22 -12.34 2.74
N ASN A 32 11.44 -12.31 1.66
CA ASN A 32 11.88 -12.55 0.28
C ASN A 32 11.79 -11.26 -0.56
N ALA A 33 11.67 -10.11 0.10
CA ALA A 33 11.46 -8.86 -0.59
C ALA A 33 12.71 -8.37 -1.32
N PRO A 34 12.54 -7.83 -2.54
CA PRO A 34 13.64 -7.30 -3.32
C PRO A 34 14.13 -5.93 -2.84
N SER A 35 13.28 -5.16 -2.16
CA SER A 35 13.59 -3.79 -1.75
C SER A 35 12.93 -3.39 -0.43
N VAL A 36 13.68 -2.63 0.37
CA VAL A 36 13.23 -1.95 1.59
C VAL A 36 13.64 -0.48 1.43
N PRO A 37 12.74 0.50 1.65
CA PRO A 37 13.10 1.90 1.57
C PRO A 37 14.23 2.26 2.54
N ASP A 38 15.02 3.27 2.18
CA ASP A 38 15.95 3.87 3.14
C ASP A 38 15.17 4.68 4.19
N PHE A 39 15.02 4.11 5.38
CA PHE A 39 14.37 4.75 6.50
C PHE A 39 15.31 5.60 7.37
N SER A 40 16.54 5.87 6.94
CA SER A 40 17.52 6.68 7.69
C SER A 40 17.04 8.08 8.09
N LYS A 41 16.04 8.61 7.38
CA LYS A 41 15.43 9.93 7.63
C LYS A 41 14.13 9.89 8.44
N VAL A 42 13.67 8.71 8.84
CA VAL A 42 12.48 8.57 9.67
C VAL A 42 12.93 8.61 11.13
N GLU A 43 12.37 9.54 11.93
CA GLU A 43 12.82 9.82 13.31
C GLU A 43 12.88 8.59 14.22
N HIS A 44 12.09 7.56 13.92
CA HIS A 44 12.00 6.32 14.70
C HIS A 44 13.14 5.33 14.41
N PHE A 45 13.96 5.56 13.37
CA PHE A 45 15.01 4.65 12.96
C PHE A 45 16.40 5.26 13.10
N SER A 46 17.30 4.49 13.71
CA SER A 46 18.72 4.79 13.75
C SER A 46 19.47 3.98 12.70
N LYS A 47 20.77 4.28 12.52
CA LYS A 47 21.64 3.46 11.66
C LYS A 47 21.72 2.01 12.14
N ASP A 48 21.60 1.81 13.46
CA ASP A 48 21.75 0.51 14.11
C ASP A 48 20.43 -0.26 14.23
N THR A 49 19.30 0.33 13.81
CA THR A 49 18.02 -0.37 13.77
C THR A 49 18.13 -1.63 12.91
N PRO A 50 17.80 -2.82 13.47
CA PRO A 50 17.81 -4.09 12.74
C PRO A 50 16.98 -4.03 11.45
N LEU A 51 17.46 -4.75 10.41
CA LEU A 51 16.74 -4.85 9.14
C LEU A 51 15.32 -5.39 9.34
N GLU A 52 15.14 -6.37 10.22
CA GLU A 52 13.84 -7.00 10.48
C GLU A 52 12.80 -6.01 11.00
N GLU A 53 13.22 -5.01 11.78
CA GLU A 53 12.33 -3.96 12.29
C GLU A 53 11.92 -3.00 11.16
N LYS A 54 12.84 -2.70 10.24
CA LYS A 54 12.58 -1.92 9.03
C LYS A 54 11.65 -2.66 8.07
N GLU A 55 11.86 -3.96 7.88
CA GLU A 55 10.99 -4.83 7.07
C GLU A 55 9.58 -4.92 7.65
N LYS A 56 9.47 -5.07 8.98
CA LYS A 56 8.16 -5.07 9.66
C LYS A 56 7.43 -3.75 9.45
N TYR A 57 8.10 -2.63 9.67
CA TYR A 57 7.51 -1.31 9.44
C TYR A 57 7.12 -1.11 7.97
N TRP A 58 7.93 -1.59 7.05
CA TRP A 58 7.62 -1.54 5.63
C TRP A 58 6.37 -2.36 5.29
N SER A 59 6.24 -3.56 5.85
CA SER A 59 5.05 -4.39 5.71
C SER A 59 3.78 -3.70 6.25
N GLU A 60 3.88 -3.01 7.39
CA GLU A 60 2.78 -2.22 7.95
C GLU A 60 2.36 -1.11 7.00
N LEU A 61 3.32 -0.34 6.47
CA LEU A 61 3.05 0.71 5.48
C LEU A 61 2.41 0.15 4.21
N LEU A 62 2.88 -0.98 3.70
CA LEU A 62 2.28 -1.64 2.53
C LEU A 62 0.84 -2.06 2.80
N GLY A 63 0.54 -2.56 4.00
CA GLY A 63 -0.83 -2.85 4.43
C GLY A 63 -1.73 -1.62 4.34
N GLU A 64 -1.25 -0.47 4.78
CA GLU A 64 -1.99 0.79 4.66
C GLU A 64 -2.13 1.27 3.20
N MET A 65 -1.09 1.10 2.38
CA MET A 65 -1.13 1.45 0.94
C MET A 65 -2.13 0.61 0.14
N ILE A 66 -2.42 -0.61 0.58
CA ILE A 66 -3.32 -1.52 -0.13
C ILE A 66 -4.78 -1.08 0.02
N ILE A 67 -5.16 -0.52 1.18
CA ILE A 67 -6.56 -0.18 1.51
C ILE A 67 -7.28 0.64 0.42
N PRO A 68 -6.72 1.75 -0.10
CA PRO A 68 -7.36 2.52 -1.17
C PRO A 68 -7.76 1.69 -2.38
N PHE A 69 -6.89 0.77 -2.79
CA PHE A 69 -7.10 -0.04 -3.99
C PHE A 69 -8.02 -1.22 -3.70
N GLU A 70 -7.88 -1.85 -2.53
CA GLU A 70 -8.78 -2.92 -2.10
C GLU A 70 -10.22 -2.42 -1.95
N TYR A 71 -10.42 -1.22 -1.42
CA TYR A 71 -11.74 -0.61 -1.28
C TYR A 71 -12.43 -0.38 -2.64
N HIS A 72 -11.68 -0.02 -3.67
CA HIS A 72 -12.24 0.20 -5.01
C HIS A 72 -12.53 -1.11 -5.76
N VAL A 73 -11.84 -2.21 -5.46
CA VAL A 73 -12.04 -3.50 -6.12
C VAL A 73 -13.04 -4.37 -5.35
N TYR A 74 -12.96 -4.36 -4.03
CA TYR A 74 -13.74 -5.18 -3.10
C TYR A 74 -14.33 -4.31 -1.97
N PRO A 75 -15.24 -3.37 -2.28
CA PRO A 75 -15.85 -2.48 -1.29
C PRO A 75 -16.56 -3.23 -0.15
N GLU A 76 -17.05 -4.44 -0.42
CA GLU A 76 -17.71 -5.33 0.55
C GLU A 76 -16.82 -5.66 1.77
N ASN A 77 -15.50 -5.68 1.58
CA ASN A 77 -14.55 -5.91 2.68
C ASN A 77 -14.56 -4.79 3.73
N PHE A 78 -15.18 -3.65 3.43
CA PHE A 78 -15.20 -2.45 4.27
C PHE A 78 -16.61 -2.04 4.71
N GLU A 79 -17.64 -2.85 4.44
CA GLU A 79 -19.04 -2.56 4.83
C GLU A 79 -19.23 -2.41 6.35
N HIS A 80 -18.32 -2.96 7.14
CA HIS A 80 -18.32 -2.87 8.60
C HIS A 80 -17.75 -1.55 9.15
N LEU A 81 -17.19 -0.69 8.28
CA LEU A 81 -16.59 0.58 8.67
C LEU A 81 -17.50 1.76 8.31
N GLU A 82 -17.42 2.79 9.14
CA GLU A 82 -18.09 4.07 8.85
C GLU A 82 -17.45 4.79 7.68
N LEU A 83 -18.26 5.53 6.90
CA LEU A 83 -17.78 6.28 5.72
C LEU A 83 -16.61 7.23 6.05
N LYS A 84 -16.61 7.82 7.25
CA LYS A 84 -15.51 8.67 7.70
C LYS A 84 -14.21 7.88 7.88
N GLU A 85 -14.29 6.72 8.52
CA GLU A 85 -13.13 5.87 8.78
C GLU A 85 -12.51 5.35 7.48
N ILE A 86 -13.33 4.91 6.53
CA ILE A 86 -12.81 4.44 5.23
C ILE A 86 -12.14 5.58 4.46
N ASN A 87 -12.71 6.79 4.47
CA ASN A 87 -12.10 7.95 3.80
C ASN A 87 -10.74 8.31 4.41
N GLU A 88 -10.60 8.27 5.74
CA GLU A 88 -9.33 8.52 6.42
C GLU A 88 -8.28 7.47 6.06
N LYS A 89 -8.65 6.18 6.03
CA LYS A 89 -7.76 5.09 5.63
C LYS A 89 -7.34 5.20 4.15
N VAL A 90 -8.29 5.52 3.26
CA VAL A 90 -8.03 5.71 1.82
C VAL A 90 -7.07 6.89 1.60
N GLU A 91 -7.32 8.03 2.24
CA GLU A 91 -6.46 9.21 2.09
C GLU A 91 -5.04 8.93 2.61
N ARG A 92 -4.93 8.28 3.78
CA ARG A 92 -3.64 7.89 4.37
C ARG A 92 -2.89 6.91 3.46
N GLY A 93 -3.54 5.87 2.98
CA GLY A 93 -2.93 4.87 2.09
C GLY A 93 -2.40 5.50 0.79
N LEU A 94 -3.16 6.41 0.17
CA LEU A 94 -2.73 7.11 -1.05
C LEU A 94 -1.52 8.03 -0.80
N LYS A 95 -1.47 8.72 0.34
CA LYS A 95 -0.30 9.54 0.73
C LYS A 95 0.95 8.70 0.91
N ILE A 96 0.81 7.54 1.56
CA ILE A 96 1.92 6.60 1.78
C ILE A 96 2.38 6.02 0.44
N PHE A 97 1.44 5.61 -0.42
CA PHE A 97 1.74 5.12 -1.77
C PHE A 97 2.52 6.16 -2.58
N ALA A 98 2.04 7.41 -2.62
CA ALA A 98 2.73 8.49 -3.33
C ALA A 98 4.14 8.75 -2.78
N LYS A 99 4.31 8.71 -1.45
CA LYS A 99 5.60 8.94 -0.79
C LYS A 99 6.65 7.88 -1.16
N TYR A 100 6.24 6.61 -1.25
CA TYR A 100 7.16 5.49 -1.47
C TYR A 100 7.04 4.85 -2.85
N PHE A 101 6.39 5.51 -3.80
CA PHE A 101 6.14 4.97 -5.13
C PHE A 101 7.41 4.45 -5.82
N SER A 102 8.54 5.15 -5.67
CA SER A 102 9.83 4.75 -6.23
C SER A 102 10.44 3.51 -5.55
N ASN A 103 10.00 3.16 -4.35
CA ASN A 103 10.46 1.98 -3.61
C ASN A 103 9.65 0.72 -3.92
N LEU A 104 8.60 0.82 -4.75
CA LEU A 104 7.77 -0.31 -5.18
C LEU A 104 8.34 -1.03 -6.42
N TRP A 105 9.59 -0.72 -6.80
CA TRP A 105 10.27 -1.22 -8.01
C TRP A 105 11.56 -1.99 -7.64
N PHE A 106 12.05 -2.79 -8.60
CA PHE A 106 13.29 -3.57 -8.55
C PHE A 106 14.48 -2.78 -9.09
#